data_AF-A0A3N0BTS4-F1
#
_entry.id   AF-A0A3N0BTS4-F1
#
_cell.length_a   1.000
_cell.length_b   1.000
_cell.length_c   1.000
_cell.angle_alpha   90.00
_cell.angle_beta   90.00
_cell.angle_gamma   90.00
#
_symmetry.space_group_name_H-M   'P 1'
#
loop_
_entity.id
_entity.type
_entity.pdbx_description
1 polymer ?
#
loop_
_entity_poly.entity_id
_entity_poly.type
_entity_poly.pdbx_seq_one_letter_code
_entity_poly.pdbx_strand_id
1 'polypeptide(L)'
;MQDENNKSVRFNAMTGDKFEKVALKLGRNKRLVFMQMVDYFYRSKKDPLDLNDELLKKELANGINRILSFIKRQESDFLLPILTDTGGQVFIAKEHTKYLKAIGHYLINDEEHTKAMINRMTSLDRAIAKTQNNLEEKALLKIRFKKILEYYISQRESFGWPVSAAKKEELQTHIRHSLENL
;
A
#
# COMPACT_ATOMS: atom_id res chain seq x y z
N MET A 1 89.73 1.05 2.39
CA MET A 1 88.61 1.03 3.37
C MET A 1 88.68 2.32 4.15
N GLN A 2 87.77 3.27 3.88
CA GLN A 2 87.67 4.48 4.71
C GLN A 2 87.11 4.07 6.06
N ASP A 3 87.80 4.47 7.12
CA ASP A 3 87.36 4.25 8.50
C ASP A 3 85.99 4.93 8.69
N GLU A 4 84.90 4.14 8.79
CA GLU A 4 83.54 4.66 9.00
C GLU A 4 83.39 5.40 10.36
N ASN A 5 84.44 5.43 11.17
CA ASN A 5 84.42 5.84 12.58
C ASN A 5 85.07 7.21 12.84
N ASN A 6 85.03 8.12 11.87
CA ASN A 6 85.75 9.40 11.97
C ASN A 6 85.02 10.51 12.75
N LYS A 7 83.86 10.25 13.37
CA LYS A 7 83.06 11.29 14.06
C LYS A 7 82.76 10.90 15.51
N SER A 8 83.19 11.74 16.43
CA SER A 8 82.93 11.60 17.88
C SER A 8 81.98 12.69 18.36
N VAL A 9 80.90 12.30 19.05
CA VAL A 9 79.98 13.22 19.70
C VAL A 9 80.35 13.32 21.18
N ARG A 10 80.68 14.51 21.66
CA ARG A 10 81.02 14.76 23.07
C ARG A 10 79.76 15.15 23.85
N PHE A 11 79.62 14.62 25.06
CA PHE A 11 78.53 14.92 25.99
C PHE A 11 79.06 14.86 27.43
N ASN A 12 78.31 15.41 28.39
CA ASN A 12 78.72 15.41 29.81
C ASN A 12 78.64 14.00 30.44
N ALA A 13 79.37 13.79 31.54
CA ALA A 13 79.42 12.50 32.23
C ALA A 13 78.01 11.96 32.61
N MET A 14 77.13 12.84 33.11
CA MET A 14 75.76 12.47 33.45
C MET A 14 74.95 11.93 32.26
N THR A 15 75.11 12.50 31.07
CA THR A 15 74.46 12.02 29.84
C THR A 15 75.06 10.70 29.39
N GLY A 16 76.36 10.51 29.61
CA GLY A 16 77.05 9.25 29.35
C GLY A 16 76.53 8.09 30.18
N ASP A 17 76.26 8.33 31.47
CA ASP A 17 75.70 7.32 32.38
C ASP A 17 74.26 6.97 32.00
N LYS A 18 73.44 7.99 31.67
CA LYS A 18 72.07 7.77 31.17
C LYS A 18 72.11 6.96 29.87
N PHE A 19 73.02 7.29 28.96
CA PHE A 19 73.15 6.60 27.69
C PHE A 19 73.61 5.16 27.83
N GLU A 20 74.54 4.87 28.76
CA GLU A 20 74.93 3.50 29.12
C GLU A 20 73.75 2.69 29.63
N LYS A 21 72.95 3.25 30.55
CA LYS A 21 71.75 2.58 31.08
C LYS A 21 70.73 2.27 29.98
N VAL A 22 70.52 3.19 29.04
CA VAL A 22 69.60 2.97 27.89
C VAL A 22 70.16 1.90 26.96
N ALA A 23 71.45 1.94 26.65
CA ALA A 23 72.10 0.95 25.80
C ALA A 23 72.03 -0.47 26.39
N LEU A 24 72.33 -0.61 27.69
CA LEU A 24 72.20 -1.86 28.43
C LEU A 24 70.76 -2.37 28.47
N LYS A 25 69.78 -1.48 28.74
CA LYS A 25 68.35 -1.85 28.77
C LYS A 25 67.87 -2.39 27.42
N LEU A 26 68.38 -1.84 26.32
CA LEU A 26 68.03 -2.27 24.96
C LEU A 26 68.90 -3.44 24.45
N GLY A 27 69.89 -3.89 25.22
CA GLY A 27 70.81 -4.98 24.85
C GLY A 27 71.71 -4.64 23.66
N ARG A 28 72.03 -3.36 23.45
CA ARG A 28 72.75 -2.86 22.26
C ARG A 28 73.95 -2.01 22.68
N ASN A 29 74.96 -1.92 21.82
CA ASN A 29 76.07 -0.98 22.08
C ASN A 29 75.61 0.48 21.91
N LYS A 30 76.27 1.40 22.61
CA LYS A 30 75.97 2.85 22.53
C LYS A 30 75.91 3.35 21.08
N ARG A 31 76.87 2.94 20.25
CA ARG A 31 76.93 3.33 18.84
C ARG A 31 75.64 2.98 18.08
N LEU A 32 75.17 1.74 18.19
CA LEU A 32 73.99 1.24 17.48
C LEU A 32 72.74 1.96 17.95
N VAL A 33 72.59 2.20 19.26
CA VAL A 33 71.47 2.97 19.81
C VAL A 33 71.49 4.41 19.28
N PHE A 34 72.66 5.04 19.20
CA PHE A 34 72.79 6.39 18.62
C PHE A 34 72.36 6.43 17.15
N MET A 35 72.87 5.50 16.33
CA MET A 35 72.50 5.42 14.91
C MET A 35 71.00 5.23 14.73
N GLN A 36 70.40 4.31 15.49
CA GLN A 36 68.95 4.07 15.46
C GLN A 36 68.13 5.25 15.94
N MET A 37 68.62 5.98 16.94
CA MET A 37 67.97 7.19 17.46
C MET A 37 67.97 8.30 16.39
N VAL A 38 69.10 8.51 15.71
CA VAL A 38 69.20 9.47 14.60
C VAL A 38 68.26 9.08 13.46
N ASP A 39 68.27 7.80 13.05
CA ASP A 39 67.37 7.29 12.01
C ASP A 39 65.90 7.42 12.40
N TYR A 40 65.56 7.15 13.66
CA TYR A 40 64.21 7.27 14.19
C TYR A 40 63.70 8.71 14.09
N PHE A 41 64.45 9.69 14.60
CA PHE A 41 64.05 11.09 14.53
C PHE A 41 64.03 11.62 13.09
N TYR A 42 64.97 11.18 12.26
CA TYR A 42 64.99 11.57 10.85
C TYR A 42 63.77 11.04 10.06
N ARG A 43 63.34 9.80 10.32
CA ARG A 43 62.19 9.18 9.65
C ARG A 43 60.85 9.66 10.21
N SER A 44 60.73 9.71 11.54
CA SER A 44 59.49 10.10 12.22
C SER A 44 59.24 11.60 12.20
N LYS A 45 60.25 12.42 11.85
CA LYS A 45 60.22 13.89 11.89
C LYS A 45 59.82 14.44 13.27
N LYS A 46 59.95 13.61 14.31
CA LYS A 46 59.73 14.02 15.70
C LYS A 46 60.87 14.90 16.17
N ASP A 47 60.52 15.91 16.95
CA ASP A 47 61.51 16.71 17.67
C ASP A 47 61.94 15.96 18.94
N PRO A 48 63.24 15.66 19.14
CA PRO A 48 63.74 15.07 20.39
C PRO A 48 63.43 15.90 21.65
N LEU A 49 63.09 17.19 21.50
CA LEU A 49 62.67 18.08 22.58
C LEU A 49 61.17 17.98 22.90
N ASP A 50 60.36 17.33 22.04
CA ASP A 50 58.93 17.08 22.30
C ASP A 50 58.74 15.90 23.26
N LEU A 51 59.01 16.15 24.55
CA LEU A 51 58.91 15.15 25.62
C LEU A 51 57.48 14.65 25.86
N ASN A 52 56.48 15.41 25.43
CA ASN A 52 55.07 15.14 25.69
C ASN A 52 54.35 14.50 24.49
N ASP A 53 55.06 14.25 23.38
CA ASP A 53 54.51 13.70 22.13
C ASP A 53 53.29 14.53 21.64
N GLU A 54 53.39 15.87 21.67
CA GLU A 54 52.29 16.77 21.29
C GLU A 54 51.82 16.55 19.85
N LEU A 55 52.74 16.21 18.94
CA LEU A 55 52.41 15.84 17.56
C LEU A 55 51.50 14.61 17.50
N LEU A 56 51.78 13.58 18.30
CA LEU A 56 50.98 12.36 18.34
C LEU A 56 49.59 12.64 18.92
N LYS A 57 49.51 13.43 19.99
CA LYS A 57 48.22 13.81 20.59
C LYS A 57 47.35 14.56 19.61
N LYS A 58 47.94 15.49 18.84
CA LYS A 58 47.23 16.24 17.80
C LYS A 58 46.68 15.32 16.71
N GLU A 59 47.49 14.39 16.21
CA GLU A 59 47.05 13.43 15.19
C GLU A 59 45.95 12.49 15.71
N LEU A 60 46.05 12.02 16.95
CA LEU A 60 44.99 11.23 17.59
C LEU A 60 43.70 12.02 17.74
N ALA A 61 43.77 13.26 18.21
CA ALA A 61 42.61 14.14 18.33
C ALA A 61 41.97 14.40 16.96
N ASN A 62 42.77 14.65 15.92
CA ASN A 62 42.29 14.81 14.55
C ASN A 62 41.61 13.53 14.03
N GLY A 63 42.20 12.36 14.30
CA GLY A 63 41.62 11.07 13.95
C GLY A 63 40.27 10.83 14.61
N ILE A 64 40.17 11.06 15.92
CA ILE A 64 38.93 10.95 16.69
C ILE A 64 37.86 11.91 16.15
N ASN A 65 38.23 13.16 15.91
CA ASN A 65 37.31 14.15 15.36
C ASN A 65 36.79 13.75 13.96
N ARG A 66 37.64 13.15 13.13
CA ARG A 66 37.23 12.65 11.81
C ARG A 66 36.24 11.49 11.92
N ILE A 67 36.47 10.56 12.84
CA ILE A 67 35.56 9.44 13.12
C ILE A 67 34.21 9.96 13.63
N LEU A 68 34.22 10.86 14.61
CA LEU A 68 32.99 11.47 15.15
C LEU A 68 32.20 12.22 14.07
N SER A 69 32.89 12.97 13.22
CA SER A 69 32.26 13.69 12.11
C SER A 69 31.63 12.74 11.09
N PHE A 70 32.29 11.63 10.81
CA PHE A 70 31.76 10.58 9.94
C PHE A 70 30.50 9.92 10.54
N ILE A 71 30.52 9.58 11.83
CA ILE A 71 29.37 8.99 12.54
C ILE A 71 28.18 9.97 12.52
N LYS A 72 28.40 11.24 12.86
CA LYS A 72 27.36 12.28 12.82
C LYS A 72 26.76 12.42 11.42
N ARG A 73 27.60 12.33 10.39
CA ARG A 73 27.13 12.39 9.01
C ARG A 73 26.32 11.14 8.63
N GLN A 74 26.74 9.95 9.04
CA GLN A 74 25.95 8.73 8.82
C GLN A 74 24.59 8.79 9.53
N GLU A 75 24.55 9.33 10.75
CA GLU A 75 23.31 9.51 11.50
C GLU A 75 22.35 10.47 10.79
N SER A 76 22.87 11.61 10.33
CA SER A 76 22.11 12.62 9.59
C SER A 76 21.64 12.11 8.22
N ASP A 77 22.52 11.48 7.45
CA ASP A 77 22.28 11.14 6.05
C ASP A 77 21.44 9.85 5.90
N PHE A 78 21.50 8.92 6.88
CA PHE A 78 20.83 7.62 6.75
C PHE A 78 19.86 7.31 7.89
N LEU A 79 20.29 7.41 9.15
CA LEU A 79 19.49 6.90 10.27
C LEU A 79 18.23 7.75 10.52
N LEU A 80 18.36 9.08 10.46
CA LEU A 80 17.22 9.99 10.64
C LEU A 80 16.17 9.86 9.52
N PRO A 81 16.53 9.86 8.23
CA PRO A 81 15.58 9.60 7.15
C PRO A 81 14.87 8.26 7.29
N ILE A 82 15.59 7.17 7.58
CA ILE A 82 14.99 5.83 7.72
C ILE A 82 13.95 5.81 8.85
N LEU A 83 14.25 6.40 10.00
CA LEU A 83 13.32 6.46 11.13
C LEU A 83 12.07 7.29 10.79
N THR A 84 12.25 8.39 10.07
CA THR A 84 11.16 9.28 9.68
C THR A 84 10.27 8.66 8.61
N ASP A 85 10.87 8.06 7.58
CA ASP A 85 10.18 7.40 6.48
C ASP A 85 9.43 6.17 6.95
N THR A 86 10.04 5.34 7.81
CA THR A 86 9.35 4.18 8.39
C THR A 86 8.20 4.60 9.30
N GLY A 87 8.36 5.64 10.11
CA GLY A 87 7.28 6.23 10.90
C GLY A 87 6.11 6.72 10.04
N GLY A 88 6.42 7.45 8.96
CA GLY A 88 5.44 7.93 7.99
C GLY A 88 4.72 6.78 7.27
N GLN A 89 5.45 5.76 6.82
CA GLN A 89 4.88 4.58 6.17
C GLN A 89 3.96 3.79 7.11
N VAL A 90 4.33 3.62 8.38
CA VAL A 90 3.46 2.96 9.38
C VAL A 90 2.18 3.76 9.61
N PHE A 91 2.27 5.10 9.66
CA PHE A 91 1.09 5.96 9.76
C PHE A 91 0.17 5.81 8.54
N ILE A 92 0.73 5.91 7.33
CA ILE A 92 -0.02 5.75 6.08
C ILE A 92 -0.69 4.37 6.01
N ALA A 93 0.04 3.30 6.37
CA ALA A 93 -0.48 1.95 6.38
C ALA A 93 -1.67 1.79 7.35
N LYS A 94 -1.61 2.42 8.54
CA LYS A 94 -2.72 2.43 9.49
C LYS A 94 -3.95 3.14 8.93
N GLU A 95 -3.77 4.31 8.30
CA GLU A 95 -4.88 5.04 7.68
C GLU A 95 -5.49 4.26 6.50
N HIS A 96 -4.66 3.71 5.60
CA HIS A 96 -5.13 2.86 4.50
C HIS A 96 -5.91 1.64 4.99
N THR A 97 -5.48 1.02 6.09
CA THR A 97 -6.21 -0.11 6.69
C THR A 97 -7.62 0.28 7.13
N LYS A 98 -7.83 1.51 7.64
CA LYS A 98 -9.18 2.00 7.99
C LYS A 98 -10.05 2.14 6.76
N TYR A 99 -9.54 2.75 5.69
CA TYR A 99 -10.26 2.89 4.42
C TYR A 99 -10.61 1.53 3.81
N LEU A 100 -9.67 0.60 3.78
CA LEU A 100 -9.91 -0.76 3.26
C LEU A 100 -11.00 -1.49 4.04
N LYS A 101 -11.03 -1.34 5.37
CA LYS A 101 -12.13 -1.90 6.19
C LYS A 101 -13.47 -1.26 5.86
N ALA A 102 -13.53 0.06 5.69
CA ALA A 102 -14.75 0.76 5.32
C ALA A 102 -15.27 0.33 3.94
N ILE A 103 -14.37 0.18 2.96
CA ILE A 103 -14.69 -0.34 1.62
C ILE A 103 -15.21 -1.77 1.73
N GLY A 104 -14.55 -2.63 2.52
CA GLY A 104 -14.99 -4.00 2.74
C GLY A 104 -16.41 -4.08 3.32
N HIS A 105 -16.72 -3.25 4.33
CA HIS A 105 -18.07 -3.17 4.90
C HIS A 105 -19.10 -2.66 3.88
N TYR A 106 -18.75 -1.66 3.07
CA TYR A 106 -19.64 -1.16 2.02
C TYR A 106 -19.95 -2.25 0.99
N LEU A 107 -18.94 -2.97 0.49
CA LEU A 107 -19.11 -4.01 -0.52
C LEU A 107 -20.01 -5.16 -0.03
N ILE A 108 -19.85 -5.59 1.23
CA ILE A 108 -20.70 -6.64 1.82
C ILE A 108 -22.17 -6.17 1.87
N ASN A 109 -22.41 -4.94 2.34
CA ASN A 109 -23.77 -4.41 2.43
C ASN A 109 -24.39 -4.15 1.04
N ASP A 110 -23.58 -3.73 0.07
CA ASP A 110 -24.01 -3.45 -1.30
C ASP A 110 -24.48 -4.73 -2.02
N GLU A 111 -23.83 -5.87 -1.77
CA GLU A 111 -24.26 -7.16 -2.29
C GLU A 111 -25.66 -7.55 -1.78
N GLU A 112 -25.91 -7.41 -0.48
CA GLU A 112 -27.23 -7.69 0.11
C GLU A 112 -28.32 -6.76 -0.43
N HIS A 113 -28.02 -5.46 -0.52
CA HIS A 113 -28.94 -4.46 -1.09
C HIS A 113 -29.25 -4.75 -2.56
N THR A 114 -28.23 -5.08 -3.35
CA THR A 114 -28.37 -5.42 -4.77
C THR A 114 -29.23 -6.66 -4.95
N LYS A 115 -29.00 -7.71 -4.15
CA LYS A 115 -29.81 -8.94 -4.20
C LYS A 115 -31.27 -8.69 -3.82
N ALA A 116 -31.51 -7.88 -2.77
CA ALA A 116 -32.86 -7.49 -2.37
C ALA A 116 -33.55 -6.67 -3.47
N MET A 117 -32.82 -5.78 -4.14
CA MET A 117 -33.34 -4.98 -5.26
C MET A 117 -33.69 -5.85 -6.47
N ILE A 118 -32.82 -6.80 -6.85
CA ILE A 118 -33.11 -7.75 -7.94
C ILE A 118 -34.38 -8.55 -7.64
N ASN A 119 -34.54 -9.07 -6.42
CA ASN A 119 -35.74 -9.81 -6.03
C ASN A 119 -37.02 -8.96 -6.14
N ARG A 120 -36.96 -7.70 -5.70
CA ARG A 120 -38.07 -6.75 -5.85
C ARG A 120 -38.37 -6.48 -7.33
N MET A 121 -37.34 -6.27 -8.14
CA MET A 121 -37.49 -6.05 -9.59
C MET A 121 -38.18 -7.23 -10.27
N THR A 122 -37.73 -8.46 -9.98
CA THR A 122 -38.35 -9.68 -10.52
C THR A 122 -39.82 -9.83 -10.09
N SER A 123 -40.15 -9.45 -8.84
CA SER A 123 -41.54 -9.47 -8.39
C SER A 123 -42.42 -8.43 -9.11
N LEU A 124 -41.83 -7.27 -9.41
CA LEU A 124 -42.49 -6.19 -10.12
C LEU A 124 -42.72 -6.58 -11.59
N ASP A 125 -41.74 -7.19 -12.25
CA ASP A 125 -41.87 -7.70 -13.63
C ASP A 125 -43.01 -8.71 -13.74
N ARG A 126 -43.14 -9.63 -12.76
CA ARG A 126 -44.27 -10.58 -12.70
C ARG A 126 -45.61 -9.88 -12.51
N ALA A 127 -45.66 -8.85 -11.68
CA ALA A 127 -46.88 -8.07 -11.46
C ALA A 127 -47.29 -7.29 -12.71
N ILE A 128 -46.34 -6.72 -13.44
CA ILE A 128 -46.57 -6.06 -14.74
C ILE A 128 -47.10 -7.08 -15.74
N ALA A 129 -46.42 -8.21 -15.92
CA ALA A 129 -46.85 -9.25 -16.86
C ALA A 129 -48.27 -9.74 -16.57
N LYS A 130 -48.59 -9.98 -15.29
CA LYS A 130 -49.94 -10.37 -14.88
C LYS A 130 -50.98 -9.28 -15.19
N THR A 131 -50.64 -8.02 -14.92
CA THR A 131 -51.53 -6.89 -15.21
C THR A 131 -51.79 -6.76 -16.70
N GLN A 132 -50.76 -6.95 -17.52
CA GLN A 132 -50.86 -6.88 -18.96
C GLN A 132 -51.73 -8.00 -19.53
N ASN A 133 -51.53 -9.25 -19.08
CA ASN A 133 -52.41 -10.36 -19.44
C ASN A 133 -53.88 -10.09 -19.06
N ASN A 134 -54.13 -9.60 -17.83
CA ASN A 134 -55.48 -9.28 -17.40
C ASN A 134 -56.14 -8.18 -18.27
N LEU A 135 -55.35 -7.19 -18.73
CA LEU A 135 -55.83 -6.13 -19.62
C LEU A 135 -56.17 -6.69 -21.00
N GLU A 136 -55.34 -7.58 -21.54
CA GLU A 136 -55.56 -8.26 -22.82
C GLU A 136 -56.79 -9.18 -22.77
N GLU A 137 -56.91 -10.01 -21.72
CA GLU A 137 -58.08 -10.85 -21.48
C GLU A 137 -59.36 -10.02 -21.36
N LYS A 138 -59.32 -8.90 -20.61
CA LYS A 138 -60.46 -7.98 -20.50
C LYS A 138 -60.82 -7.36 -21.84
N ALA A 139 -59.85 -6.99 -22.67
CA ALA A 139 -60.10 -6.45 -24.00
C ALA A 139 -60.74 -7.52 -24.90
N LEU A 140 -60.24 -8.75 -24.87
CA LEU A 140 -60.79 -9.87 -25.62
C LEU A 140 -62.22 -10.21 -25.18
N LEU A 141 -62.49 -10.23 -23.87
CA LEU A 141 -63.83 -10.46 -23.30
C LEU A 141 -64.82 -9.40 -23.80
N LYS A 142 -64.43 -8.12 -23.79
CA LYS A 142 -65.25 -7.03 -24.34
C LYS A 142 -65.56 -7.22 -25.83
N ILE A 143 -64.58 -7.65 -26.63
CA ILE A 143 -64.76 -7.92 -28.06
C ILE A 143 -65.72 -9.09 -28.28
N ARG A 144 -65.54 -10.20 -27.55
CA ARG A 144 -66.43 -11.38 -27.64
C ARG A 144 -67.86 -11.03 -27.24
N PHE A 145 -68.02 -10.34 -26.12
CA PHE A 145 -69.33 -9.89 -25.64
C PHE A 145 -70.01 -8.95 -26.64
N LYS A 146 -69.27 -7.99 -27.21
CA LYS A 146 -69.77 -7.07 -28.24
C LYS A 146 -70.32 -7.83 -29.45
N LYS A 147 -69.59 -8.85 -29.95
CA LYS A 147 -70.05 -9.67 -31.07
C LYS A 147 -71.36 -10.41 -30.76
N ILE A 148 -71.50 -10.96 -29.56
CA ILE A 148 -72.75 -11.61 -29.12
C ILE A 148 -73.89 -10.60 -29.08
N LEU A 149 -73.65 -9.41 -28.54
CA LEU A 149 -74.66 -8.35 -28.46
C LEU A 149 -75.08 -7.86 -29.85
N GLU A 150 -74.14 -7.63 -30.76
CA GLU A 150 -74.42 -7.24 -32.15
C GLU A 150 -75.22 -8.33 -32.90
N TYR A 151 -74.86 -9.60 -32.69
CA TYR A 151 -75.63 -10.73 -33.23
C TYR A 151 -77.06 -10.75 -32.66
N TYR A 152 -77.23 -10.58 -31.35
CA TYR A 152 -78.55 -10.49 -30.73
C TYR A 152 -79.39 -9.35 -31.31
N ILE A 153 -78.83 -8.15 -31.42
CA ILE A 153 -79.52 -6.95 -31.93
C ILE A 153 -79.95 -7.20 -33.38
N SER A 154 -79.03 -7.64 -34.25
CA SER A 154 -79.32 -7.88 -35.67
C SER A 154 -80.38 -8.97 -35.89
N GLN A 155 -80.34 -10.08 -35.15
CA GLN A 155 -81.37 -11.12 -35.23
C GLN A 155 -82.72 -10.64 -34.68
N ARG A 156 -82.72 -9.81 -33.63
CA ARG A 156 -83.96 -9.23 -33.11
C ARG A 156 -84.61 -8.29 -34.11
N GLU A 157 -83.82 -7.44 -34.77
CA GLU A 157 -84.31 -6.51 -35.80
C GLU A 157 -84.79 -7.25 -37.06
N SER A 158 -84.17 -8.36 -37.43
CA SER A 158 -84.54 -9.15 -38.62
C SER A 158 -85.87 -9.88 -38.48
N PHE A 159 -86.36 -10.13 -37.26
CA PHE A 159 -87.56 -10.92 -37.04
C PHE A 159 -88.87 -10.26 -37.51
N GLY A 160 -88.89 -8.94 -37.77
CA GLY A 160 -90.10 -8.23 -38.19
C GLY A 160 -91.26 -8.35 -37.18
N TRP A 161 -92.47 -7.89 -37.52
CA TRP A 161 -93.68 -8.15 -36.72
C TRP A 161 -94.70 -8.92 -37.57
N PRO A 162 -95.33 -10.00 -37.06
CA PRO A 162 -95.16 -10.64 -35.74
C PRO A 162 -94.09 -11.75 -35.73
N VAL A 163 -93.36 -11.86 -34.61
CA VAL A 163 -92.30 -12.89 -34.38
C VAL A 163 -92.87 -14.12 -33.68
N SER A 164 -92.58 -15.33 -34.18
CA SER A 164 -92.97 -16.59 -33.53
C SER A 164 -92.22 -16.83 -32.21
N ALA A 165 -92.90 -17.45 -31.23
CA ALA A 165 -92.31 -17.76 -29.93
C ALA A 165 -91.07 -18.68 -30.05
N ALA A 166 -91.10 -19.65 -30.97
CA ALA A 166 -89.99 -20.56 -31.25
C ALA A 166 -88.70 -19.84 -31.67
N LYS A 167 -88.79 -18.82 -32.54
CA LYS A 167 -87.61 -18.04 -32.97
C LYS A 167 -87.00 -17.21 -31.84
N LYS A 168 -87.82 -16.75 -30.89
CA LYS A 168 -87.32 -16.04 -29.70
C LYS A 168 -86.57 -16.98 -28.76
N GLU A 169 -87.09 -18.19 -28.58
CA GLU A 169 -86.48 -19.19 -27.71
C GLU A 169 -85.17 -19.74 -28.27
N GLU A 170 -85.11 -19.95 -29.59
CA GLU A 170 -83.88 -20.32 -30.30
C GLU A 170 -82.80 -19.24 -30.17
N LEU A 171 -83.15 -17.96 -30.39
CA LEU A 171 -82.22 -16.85 -30.21
C LEU A 171 -81.72 -16.76 -28.75
N GLN A 172 -82.62 -16.90 -27.77
CA GLN A 172 -82.20 -16.89 -26.36
C GLN A 172 -81.27 -18.04 -26.02
N THR A 173 -81.54 -19.24 -26.54
CA THR A 173 -80.71 -20.43 -26.31
C THR A 173 -79.32 -20.24 -26.93
N HIS A 174 -79.26 -19.73 -28.17
CA HIS A 174 -77.99 -19.44 -28.85
C HIS A 174 -77.15 -18.40 -28.09
N ILE A 175 -77.75 -17.32 -27.58
CA ILE A 175 -77.04 -16.29 -26.82
C ILE A 175 -76.55 -16.82 -25.47
N ARG A 176 -77.39 -17.57 -24.73
CA ARG A 176 -76.96 -18.19 -23.47
C ARG A 176 -75.79 -19.14 -23.67
N HIS A 177 -75.86 -20.00 -24.69
CA HIS A 177 -74.75 -20.89 -25.03
C HIS A 177 -73.48 -20.13 -25.46
N SER A 178 -73.64 -19.03 -26.21
CA SER A 178 -72.50 -18.19 -26.60
C SER A 178 -71.86 -17.47 -25.40
N LEU A 179 -72.63 -17.12 -24.37
CA LEU A 179 -72.13 -16.51 -23.13
C LEU A 179 -71.45 -17.54 -22.21
N GLU A 180 -71.91 -18.79 -22.19
CA GLU A 180 -71.23 -19.89 -21.46
C GLU A 180 -69.85 -20.20 -22.02
N ASN A 181 -69.64 -19.94 -23.31
CA ASN A 181 -68.38 -20.17 -24.02
C ASN A 181 -67.46 -18.93 -24.07
N LEU A 182 -67.75 -17.86 -23.32
CA LEU A 182 -66.97 -16.60 -23.32
C LEU A 182 -65.67 -16.71 -22.53
#